data_AF-A0A6A3GZY6-F1
#
_entry.id   AF-A0A6A3GZY6-F1
#
_cell.length_a   1.000
_cell.length_b   1.000
_cell.length_c   1.000
_cell.angle_alpha   90.00
_cell.angle_beta   90.00
_cell.angle_gamma   90.00
#
_symmetry.space_group_name_H-M   'P 1'
#
loop_
_entity.id
_entity.type
_entity.pdbx_description
1 polymer ?
#
loop_
_entity_poly.entity_id
_entity_poly.type
_entity_poly.pdbx_seq_one_letter_code
_entity_poly.pdbx_strand_id
1 'polypeptide(L)'
;MRSGLDYLDAFELVNGDHLVHPRIPVRELTLMLARMMYWDRINHTPWAKYVPSWCFKKAESFLENLDGAPARWPTLKKLRLDDSAEVMEALFSGVGESEDDEDRDVTFKPRVEFKPQAPRTTPPREAKRRRGSVSSVSSSSAPTGTDPPSEPPAKRHRPAQDRRRSVLARKEYSELVPDELALVETPGRGVMSWRQYGILLKFAPGTANAIEQTTGFPDYAPNLSKSTQLEGIRARLDPPLFKVLWDSAPWDDMFQQHLKFLILHSADVLCAQAKSDLVDIVEFMWTHRRTFWLIGHWFFIDHHRDDYSANLHTERKKECDAVKKNYKKLLDDKVQGGLPESVLEEPGIWTFPAKCCFWVWMDKSQLDDQGHPFSLTAQLRIVDKLEPARVQWNLCDSDDQRVAHLSSSLRKKLVPESERRRYPVSTQRP
;
A
#
# COMPACT_ATOMS: atom_id res chain seq x y z
N MET A 1 -3.67 -1.51 -8.95
CA MET A 1 -5.01 -2.04 -8.58
C MET A 1 -5.09 -2.13 -7.06
N ARG A 2 -6.20 -1.71 -6.43
CA ARG A 2 -6.24 -1.34 -4.98
C ARG A 2 -6.19 -2.50 -3.97
N SER A 3 -6.18 -3.74 -4.44
CA SER A 3 -6.47 -4.93 -3.62
C SER A 3 -5.61 -6.16 -3.93
N GLY A 4 -4.54 -5.99 -4.74
CA GLY A 4 -3.73 -7.12 -5.25
C GLY A 4 -4.42 -7.99 -6.31
N LEU A 5 -5.71 -7.78 -6.55
CA LEU A 5 -6.51 -8.43 -7.59
C LEU A 5 -6.12 -7.95 -8.99
N ASP A 6 -6.22 -8.85 -9.97
CA ASP A 6 -6.19 -8.49 -11.39
C ASP A 6 -7.53 -7.89 -11.88
N TYR A 7 -7.64 -7.60 -13.18
CA TYR A 7 -8.85 -7.01 -13.76
C TYR A 7 -10.08 -7.92 -13.70
N LEU A 8 -9.93 -9.23 -13.90
CA LEU A 8 -11.01 -10.21 -13.85
C LEU A 8 -11.40 -10.49 -12.40
N ASP A 9 -10.41 -10.72 -11.53
CA ASP A 9 -10.59 -10.87 -10.08
C ASP A 9 -11.33 -9.65 -9.48
N ALA A 10 -11.00 -8.43 -9.92
CA ALA A 10 -11.66 -7.20 -9.49
C ALA A 10 -13.05 -6.99 -10.13
N PHE A 11 -13.28 -7.46 -11.36
CA PHE A 11 -14.59 -7.44 -12.00
C PHE A 11 -15.56 -8.41 -11.32
N GLU A 12 -15.10 -9.62 -10.97
CA GLU A 12 -15.84 -10.55 -10.11
C GLU A 12 -16.11 -9.96 -8.73
N LEU A 13 -15.12 -9.29 -8.11
CA LEU A 13 -15.30 -8.63 -6.82
C LEU A 13 -16.39 -7.54 -6.88
N VAL A 14 -16.45 -6.76 -7.97
CA VAL A 14 -17.46 -5.70 -8.11
C VAL A 14 -18.85 -6.25 -8.45
N ASN A 15 -18.93 -7.40 -9.13
CA ASN A 15 -20.19 -8.06 -9.48
C ASN A 15 -20.71 -9.05 -8.42
N GLY A 16 -19.89 -9.41 -7.42
CA GLY A 16 -20.26 -10.31 -6.32
C GLY A 16 -21.19 -9.66 -5.28
N ASP A 17 -22.08 -10.45 -4.68
CA ASP A 17 -23.09 -9.98 -3.70
C ASP A 17 -22.48 -9.72 -2.29
N HIS A 18 -21.41 -8.94 -2.22
CA HIS A 18 -20.64 -8.70 -1.00
C HIS A 18 -20.07 -7.27 -0.91
N LEU A 19 -19.75 -6.82 0.31
CA LEU A 19 -19.31 -5.45 0.58
C LEU A 19 -17.90 -5.17 0.04
N VAL A 20 -17.83 -4.47 -1.10
CA VAL A 20 -16.58 -4.05 -1.75
C VAL A 20 -15.84 -2.96 -0.94
N HIS A 21 -16.51 -2.24 -0.03
CA HIS A 21 -15.87 -1.22 0.81
C HIS A 21 -16.50 -1.12 2.22
N PRO A 22 -15.73 -1.26 3.32
CA PRO A 22 -16.25 -1.17 4.69
C PRO A 22 -16.45 0.26 5.24
N ARG A 23 -16.51 1.30 4.39
CA ARG A 23 -16.55 2.72 4.83
C ARG A 23 -17.89 3.13 5.46
N ILE A 24 -18.96 2.38 5.22
CA ILE A 24 -20.26 2.56 5.91
C ILE A 24 -20.55 1.27 6.68
N PRO A 25 -20.72 1.31 8.02
CA PRO A 25 -21.11 0.13 8.79
C PRO A 25 -22.44 -0.44 8.30
N VAL A 26 -22.55 -1.77 8.24
CA VAL A 26 -23.73 -2.48 7.69
C VAL A 26 -25.05 -2.00 8.31
N ARG A 27 -25.04 -1.68 9.61
CA ARG A 27 -26.20 -1.14 10.33
C ARG A 27 -26.64 0.22 9.76
N GLU A 28 -25.72 1.15 9.60
CA GLU A 28 -26.04 2.49 9.09
C GLU A 28 -26.41 2.45 7.62
N LEU A 29 -25.76 1.58 6.82
CA LEU A 29 -26.18 1.31 5.44
C LEU A 29 -27.62 0.77 5.39
N THR A 30 -27.98 -0.18 6.26
CA THR A 30 -29.36 -0.70 6.37
C THR A 30 -30.35 0.42 6.70
N LEU A 31 -30.02 1.29 7.66
CA LEU A 31 -30.87 2.43 8.05
C LEU A 31 -30.99 3.50 6.94
N MET A 32 -29.92 3.73 6.18
CA MET A 32 -29.96 4.64 5.02
C MET A 32 -30.83 4.07 3.91
N LEU A 33 -30.65 2.80 3.55
CA LEU A 33 -31.44 2.12 2.52
C LEU A 33 -32.92 2.07 2.91
N ALA A 34 -33.26 1.72 4.16
CA ALA A 34 -34.64 1.72 4.64
C ALA A 34 -35.31 3.10 4.49
N ARG A 35 -34.58 4.20 4.79
CA ARG A 35 -35.07 5.56 4.55
C ARG A 35 -35.21 5.87 3.05
N MET A 36 -34.26 5.43 2.22
CA MET A 36 -34.33 5.63 0.77
C MET A 36 -35.47 4.84 0.13
N MET A 37 -35.81 3.66 0.65
CA MET A 37 -36.93 2.83 0.20
C MET A 37 -38.27 3.47 0.60
N TYR A 38 -38.45 3.78 1.88
CA TYR A 38 -39.70 4.36 2.40
C TYR A 38 -40.04 5.72 1.79
N TRP A 39 -39.05 6.54 1.46
CA TRP A 39 -39.25 7.89 0.90
C TRP A 39 -39.09 7.97 -0.64
N ASP A 40 -39.06 6.83 -1.34
CA ASP A 40 -38.82 6.69 -2.79
C ASP A 40 -37.64 7.51 -3.35
N ARG A 41 -36.46 7.32 -2.75
CA ARG A 41 -35.21 8.02 -3.10
C ARG A 41 -34.11 7.13 -3.63
N ILE A 42 -34.33 5.82 -3.80
CA ILE A 42 -33.35 4.89 -4.41
C ILE A 42 -32.96 5.39 -5.81
N ASN A 43 -33.96 5.53 -6.69
CA ASN A 43 -33.77 5.90 -8.10
C ASN A 43 -33.14 7.30 -8.28
N HIS A 44 -33.30 8.16 -7.26
CA HIS A 44 -32.73 9.51 -7.22
C HIS A 44 -31.33 9.59 -6.57
N THR A 45 -30.74 8.45 -6.19
CA THR A 45 -29.47 8.38 -5.45
C THR A 45 -28.44 7.55 -6.24
N PRO A 46 -27.56 8.17 -7.04
CA PRO A 46 -26.76 7.46 -8.07
C PRO A 46 -25.80 6.37 -7.58
N TRP A 47 -25.47 6.33 -6.28
CA TRP A 47 -24.65 5.26 -5.69
C TRP A 47 -25.44 4.01 -5.29
N ALA A 48 -26.77 4.09 -5.18
CA ALA A 48 -27.61 3.00 -4.69
C ALA A 48 -27.51 1.74 -5.56
N LYS A 49 -27.32 1.90 -6.87
CA LYS A 49 -27.14 0.80 -7.84
C LYS A 49 -25.85 -0.02 -7.68
N TYR A 50 -24.94 0.38 -6.79
CA TYR A 50 -23.69 -0.35 -6.48
C TYR A 50 -23.75 -1.05 -5.11
N VAL A 51 -24.95 -1.13 -4.51
CA VAL A 51 -25.17 -1.77 -3.21
C VAL A 51 -25.53 -3.25 -3.40
N PRO A 52 -24.93 -4.19 -2.65
CA PRO A 52 -25.28 -5.61 -2.71
C PRO A 52 -26.77 -5.89 -2.43
N SER A 53 -27.33 -6.90 -3.10
CA SER A 53 -28.75 -7.26 -3.06
C SER A 53 -29.24 -7.60 -1.65
N TRP A 54 -28.40 -8.25 -0.84
CA TRP A 54 -28.75 -8.60 0.54
C TRP A 54 -28.86 -7.38 1.46
N CYS A 55 -28.22 -6.25 1.14
CA CYS A 55 -28.38 -5.01 1.92
C CYS A 55 -29.78 -4.42 1.74
N PHE A 56 -30.38 -4.55 0.54
CA PHE A 56 -31.78 -4.18 0.31
C PHE A 56 -32.73 -5.12 1.06
N LYS A 57 -32.56 -6.45 0.95
CA LYS A 57 -33.35 -7.44 1.70
C LYS A 57 -33.30 -7.22 3.23
N LYS A 58 -32.16 -6.77 3.73
CA LYS A 58 -31.99 -6.41 5.15
C LYS A 58 -32.67 -5.08 5.52
N ALA A 59 -32.79 -4.15 4.58
CA ALA A 59 -33.53 -2.91 4.75
C ALA A 59 -35.05 -3.10 4.63
N GLU A 60 -35.50 -4.00 3.76
CA GLU A 60 -36.90 -4.48 3.67
C GLU A 60 -37.32 -5.09 5.00
N SER A 61 -36.58 -6.10 5.47
CA SER A 61 -36.84 -6.72 6.78
C SER A 61 -36.74 -5.75 7.96
N PHE A 62 -35.94 -4.68 7.86
CA PHE A 62 -35.92 -3.62 8.87
C PHE A 62 -37.20 -2.75 8.81
N LEU A 63 -37.72 -2.43 7.62
CA LEU A 63 -38.98 -1.67 7.45
C LEU A 63 -40.20 -2.48 7.88
N GLU A 64 -40.24 -3.77 7.58
CA GLU A 64 -41.31 -4.69 8.02
C GLU A 64 -41.44 -4.77 9.55
N ASN A 65 -40.34 -4.53 10.27
CA ASN A 65 -40.26 -4.54 11.73
C ASN A 65 -40.20 -3.12 12.35
N LEU A 66 -40.57 -2.07 11.60
CA LEU A 66 -40.51 -0.69 12.07
C LEU A 66 -41.90 -0.12 12.34
N ASP A 67 -42.20 0.17 13.61
CA ASP A 67 -43.40 0.86 14.04
C ASP A 67 -43.39 2.35 13.62
N GLY A 68 -43.76 2.60 12.36
CA GLY A 68 -43.99 3.94 11.80
C GLY A 68 -42.92 4.43 10.82
N ALA A 69 -43.03 5.71 10.43
CA ALA A 69 -42.21 6.29 9.38
C ALA A 69 -40.74 6.48 9.81
N PRO A 70 -39.75 5.93 9.08
CA PRO A 70 -38.33 6.20 9.34
C PRO A 70 -38.00 7.67 9.01
N ALA A 71 -37.01 8.24 9.72
CA ALA A 71 -36.64 9.65 9.58
C ALA A 71 -36.43 10.09 8.12
N ARG A 72 -37.01 11.24 7.76
CA ARG A 72 -37.11 11.75 6.38
C ARG A 72 -35.75 11.77 5.67
N TRP A 73 -35.70 11.23 4.45
CA TRP A 73 -34.49 11.31 3.62
C TRP A 73 -34.14 12.77 3.30
N PRO A 74 -32.91 13.24 3.60
CA PRO A 74 -32.51 14.62 3.39
C PRO A 74 -32.37 14.95 1.89
N THR A 75 -32.53 16.22 1.55
CA THR A 75 -32.17 16.71 0.21
C THR A 75 -30.65 16.71 0.09
N LEU A 76 -30.12 15.72 -0.64
CA LEU A 76 -28.69 15.65 -0.96
C LEU A 76 -28.27 16.91 -1.72
N LYS A 77 -27.43 17.75 -1.11
CA LYS A 77 -26.80 18.89 -1.79
C LYS A 77 -25.87 18.34 -2.87
N LYS A 78 -25.97 18.86 -4.10
CA LYS A 78 -24.90 18.74 -5.10
C LYS A 78 -23.81 19.75 -4.74
N LEU A 79 -22.87 19.37 -3.86
CA LEU A 79 -21.60 20.08 -3.75
C LEU A 79 -20.89 20.03 -5.11
N ARG A 80 -20.20 21.11 -5.48
CA ARG A 80 -19.17 21.04 -6.52
C ARG A 80 -17.88 20.49 -5.88
N LEU A 81 -16.93 20.00 -6.68
CA LEU A 81 -15.68 19.48 -6.12
C LEU A 81 -14.84 20.57 -5.42
N ASP A 82 -15.10 21.84 -5.74
CA ASP A 82 -14.42 23.01 -5.20
C ASP A 82 -14.64 23.17 -3.68
N ASP A 83 -15.79 22.71 -3.16
CA ASP A 83 -16.15 22.73 -1.73
C ASP A 83 -15.46 21.60 -0.92
N SER A 84 -14.60 20.78 -1.55
CA SER A 84 -14.03 19.58 -0.93
C SER A 84 -13.16 19.84 0.31
N ALA A 85 -12.58 21.03 0.44
CA ALA A 85 -11.77 21.41 1.60
C ALA A 85 -12.59 21.40 2.91
N GLU A 86 -13.80 21.98 2.93
CA GLU A 86 -14.65 22.04 4.12
C GLU A 86 -15.16 20.65 4.53
N VAL A 87 -15.43 19.78 3.54
CA VAL A 87 -15.80 18.37 3.78
C VAL A 87 -14.64 17.57 4.36
N MET A 88 -13.41 17.82 3.93
CA MET A 88 -12.21 17.19 4.49
C MET A 88 -11.96 17.68 5.93
N GLU A 89 -12.05 18.99 6.17
CA GLU A 89 -11.88 19.58 7.51
C GLU A 89 -12.87 18.98 8.51
N ALA A 90 -14.16 18.94 8.17
CA ALA A 90 -15.22 18.34 8.99
C ALA A 90 -15.10 16.80 9.16
N LEU A 91 -14.28 16.12 8.37
CA LEU A 91 -13.98 14.68 8.52
C LEU A 91 -12.73 14.41 9.36
N PHE A 92 -11.83 15.38 9.54
CA PHE A 92 -10.53 15.17 10.18
C PHE A 92 -10.27 16.01 11.43
N SER A 93 -11.01 17.09 11.68
CA SER A 93 -10.90 17.92 12.89
C SER A 93 -11.23 17.20 14.21
N GLY A 94 -11.76 15.97 14.15
CA GLY A 94 -11.95 15.09 15.31
C GLY A 94 -10.73 14.23 15.70
N VAL A 95 -9.69 14.14 14.86
CA VAL A 95 -8.50 13.30 15.13
C VAL A 95 -7.41 14.12 15.82
N GLY A 96 -7.70 14.53 17.05
CA GLY A 96 -6.69 15.06 17.97
C GLY A 96 -5.74 13.96 18.46
N GLU A 97 -4.51 14.35 18.80
CA GLU A 97 -3.41 13.47 19.17
C GLU A 97 -3.79 12.50 20.31
N SER A 98 -3.75 11.20 20.02
CA SER A 98 -3.66 10.13 21.02
C SER A 98 -2.61 9.12 20.56
N GLU A 99 -1.42 9.25 21.14
CA GLU A 99 -0.51 8.12 21.26
C GLU A 99 -1.12 7.12 22.27
N ASP A 100 -0.82 5.82 22.12
CA ASP A 100 -1.52 4.65 22.70
C ASP A 100 -2.98 4.42 22.23
N ASP A 101 -3.16 3.42 21.36
CA ASP A 101 -4.43 2.69 21.16
C ASP A 101 -4.18 1.16 21.09
N GLU A 102 -3.70 0.59 22.20
CA GLU A 102 -3.60 -0.86 22.43
C GLU A 102 -4.98 -1.46 22.82
N ASP A 103 -5.41 -2.48 22.07
CA ASP A 103 -6.43 -3.51 22.41
C ASP A 103 -7.58 -3.07 23.35
N ARG A 104 -8.64 -2.45 22.80
CA ARG A 104 -9.93 -2.24 23.50
C ARG A 104 -11.17 -2.78 22.79
N ASP A 105 -11.23 -4.11 22.64
CA ASP A 105 -12.49 -4.86 22.53
C ASP A 105 -13.34 -4.65 23.82
N VAL A 106 -14.29 -3.71 23.84
CA VAL A 106 -15.18 -3.46 25.01
C VAL A 106 -16.65 -3.67 24.67
N THR A 107 -17.23 -4.74 25.23
CA THR A 107 -18.65 -5.10 25.12
C THR A 107 -19.57 -4.06 25.80
N PHE A 108 -20.18 -3.17 25.03
CA PHE A 108 -21.09 -2.16 25.56
C PHE A 108 -22.55 -2.68 25.68
N LYS A 109 -23.16 -2.55 26.87
CA LYS A 109 -24.56 -2.90 27.12
C LYS A 109 -25.47 -1.67 26.90
N PRO A 110 -26.57 -1.77 26.13
CA PRO A 110 -27.42 -0.62 25.86
C PRO A 110 -28.47 -0.40 26.97
N ARG A 111 -28.41 0.72 27.71
CA ARG A 111 -29.60 1.25 28.38
C ARG A 111 -29.54 2.74 28.76
N VAL A 112 -30.71 3.38 28.59
CA VAL A 112 -31.18 4.68 29.10
C VAL A 112 -30.87 5.94 28.27
N GLU A 113 -31.90 6.33 27.50
CA GLU A 113 -32.50 7.66 27.31
C GLU A 113 -31.65 8.95 27.34
N PHE A 114 -31.81 9.75 26.29
CA PHE A 114 -31.33 11.13 26.16
C PHE A 114 -32.50 12.11 26.30
N LYS A 115 -32.34 13.20 27.08
CA LYS A 115 -33.20 14.40 27.02
C LYS A 115 -32.34 15.68 27.05
N PRO A 116 -32.64 16.75 26.28
CA PRO A 116 -31.64 17.78 25.98
C PRO A 116 -31.86 19.16 26.63
N GLN A 117 -30.74 19.85 26.92
CA GLN A 117 -30.54 21.31 26.91
C GLN A 117 -31.31 22.21 27.92
N ALA A 118 -30.82 23.39 28.35
CA ALA A 118 -29.45 23.97 28.29
C ALA A 118 -29.14 24.91 29.51
N PRO A 119 -28.59 26.16 29.44
CA PRO A 119 -27.36 26.44 30.21
C PRO A 119 -27.36 27.71 31.12
N ARG A 120 -26.43 27.80 32.11
CA ARG A 120 -25.54 28.97 32.38
C ARG A 120 -24.84 28.99 33.77
N THR A 121 -23.82 29.85 33.86
CA THR A 121 -23.20 30.48 35.06
C THR A 121 -22.31 29.62 35.98
N THR A 122 -21.39 30.32 36.68
CA THR A 122 -20.23 29.78 37.42
C THR A 122 -20.23 30.24 38.91
N PRO A 123 -19.16 30.14 39.72
CA PRO A 123 -19.11 29.35 40.96
C PRO A 123 -19.20 30.24 42.25
N PRO A 124 -19.04 29.71 43.50
CA PRO A 124 -17.69 29.47 44.07
C PRO A 124 -17.57 28.43 45.24
N ARG A 125 -16.38 28.38 45.85
CA ARG A 125 -16.01 27.96 47.24
C ARG A 125 -15.81 26.47 47.65
N GLU A 126 -14.52 26.11 47.69
CA GLU A 126 -13.69 25.89 48.91
C GLU A 126 -13.95 24.80 50.00
N ALA A 127 -12.81 24.30 50.51
CA ALA A 127 -12.50 23.95 51.91
C ALA A 127 -12.86 22.56 52.53
N LYS A 128 -11.93 21.61 52.33
CA LYS A 128 -11.15 20.89 53.38
C LYS A 128 -11.85 20.19 54.59
N ARG A 129 -11.49 18.90 54.74
CA ARG A 129 -11.48 18.07 56.00
C ARG A 129 -12.88 17.63 56.48
N ARG A 130 -13.07 16.58 57.30
CA ARG A 130 -12.14 15.81 58.19
C ARG A 130 -12.15 14.28 57.96
N ARG A 131 -11.20 13.59 58.59
CA ARG A 131 -11.07 12.13 58.75
C ARG A 131 -11.64 11.67 60.10
N GLY A 132 -12.20 10.46 60.11
CA GLY A 132 -12.34 9.58 61.28
C GLY A 132 -13.72 8.92 61.37
N SER A 133 -13.92 7.76 61.99
CA SER A 133 -13.02 6.68 62.47
C SER A 133 -13.90 5.54 63.03
N VAL A 134 -13.30 4.44 63.52
CA VAL A 134 -13.89 3.33 64.32
C VAL A 134 -14.96 2.42 63.67
N SER A 135 -15.14 1.15 64.09
CA SER A 135 -14.16 0.02 64.14
C SER A 135 -14.80 -1.28 64.65
N SER A 136 -14.52 -2.41 63.99
CA SER A 136 -14.46 -3.78 64.57
C SER A 136 -13.64 -4.66 63.60
N VAL A 137 -12.61 -5.45 63.95
CA VAL A 137 -12.38 -6.50 64.99
C VAL A 137 -13.34 -7.69 64.90
N SER A 138 -12.95 -8.97 64.85
CA SER A 138 -11.67 -9.72 64.62
C SER A 138 -12.06 -11.19 64.28
N SER A 139 -11.22 -12.20 63.95
CA SER A 139 -9.75 -12.41 63.87
C SER A 139 -9.44 -13.70 63.08
N SER A 140 -8.21 -13.85 62.57
CA SER A 140 -7.52 -15.13 62.22
C SER A 140 -8.09 -15.95 61.02
N SER A 141 -7.31 -16.74 60.25
CA SER A 141 -5.90 -17.17 60.33
C SER A 141 -5.22 -17.16 58.95
N ALA A 142 -3.89 -17.07 58.92
CA ALA A 142 -3.06 -17.48 57.77
C ALA A 142 -2.28 -18.76 58.13
N PRO A 143 -1.80 -19.51 57.12
CA PRO A 143 -0.37 -19.77 57.07
C PRO A 143 0.27 -19.44 55.72
N THR A 144 1.58 -19.25 55.73
CA THR A 144 2.39 -18.83 54.57
C THR A 144 2.64 -19.99 53.58
N GLY A 145 2.48 -19.73 52.29
CA GLY A 145 2.98 -20.57 51.20
C GLY A 145 3.68 -19.70 50.15
N THR A 146 4.87 -20.11 49.70
CA THR A 146 5.69 -19.36 48.73
C THR A 146 5.61 -20.01 47.36
N ASP A 147 4.86 -19.39 46.45
CA ASP A 147 4.85 -19.72 45.02
C ASP A 147 5.50 -18.59 44.18
N PRO A 148 6.14 -18.91 43.04
CA PRO A 148 6.78 -17.93 42.17
C PRO A 148 5.77 -17.13 41.34
N PRO A 149 6.17 -15.99 40.73
CA PRO A 149 5.28 -15.20 39.89
C PRO A 149 4.93 -15.95 38.59
N SER A 150 3.67 -16.35 38.43
CA SER A 150 3.18 -16.97 37.20
C SER A 150 3.25 -16.00 36.01
N GLU A 151 3.75 -16.48 34.87
CA GLU A 151 3.75 -15.71 33.61
C GLU A 151 2.32 -15.36 33.16
N PRO A 152 2.11 -14.20 32.51
CA PRO A 152 0.81 -13.84 31.94
C PRO A 152 0.44 -14.80 30.79
N PRO A 153 -0.82 -15.28 30.71
CA PRO A 153 -1.21 -16.27 29.71
C PRO A 153 -1.10 -15.72 28.29
N ALA A 154 -0.39 -16.45 27.42
CA ALA A 154 -0.17 -16.06 26.02
C ALA A 154 -1.49 -15.72 25.28
N LYS A 155 -1.52 -14.58 24.57
CA LYS A 155 -2.70 -14.10 23.82
C LYS A 155 -3.22 -15.22 22.89
N ARG A 156 -4.42 -15.77 23.18
CA ARG A 156 -5.00 -16.93 22.46
C ARG A 156 -5.05 -16.68 20.95
N HIS A 157 -4.48 -17.62 20.19
CA HIS A 157 -4.41 -17.59 18.73
C HIS A 157 -5.81 -17.43 18.09
N ARG A 158 -6.04 -16.32 17.37
CA ARG A 158 -7.33 -16.00 16.71
C ARG A 158 -7.35 -16.59 15.28
N PRO A 159 -8.12 -17.66 14.95
CA PRO A 159 -8.04 -18.35 13.66
C PRO A 159 -8.39 -17.51 12.41
N ALA A 160 -9.03 -16.35 12.60
CA ALA A 160 -9.31 -15.41 11.51
C ALA A 160 -8.06 -14.69 10.99
N GLN A 161 -7.00 -14.57 11.80
CA GLN A 161 -5.75 -13.90 11.40
C GLN A 161 -4.90 -14.79 10.47
N ASP A 162 -4.90 -16.10 10.72
CA ASP A 162 -4.20 -17.10 9.91
C ASP A 162 -4.73 -17.20 8.47
N ARG A 163 -6.03 -16.96 8.27
CA ARG A 163 -6.64 -16.89 6.93
C ARG A 163 -6.08 -15.75 6.06
N ARG A 164 -5.37 -14.78 6.66
CA ARG A 164 -4.63 -13.71 5.96
C ARG A 164 -3.13 -13.99 5.84
N ARG A 165 -2.67 -15.20 6.15
CA ARG A 165 -1.29 -15.66 5.97
C ARG A 165 -1.26 -16.84 5.01
N SER A 166 -0.21 -16.92 4.20
CA SER A 166 0.13 -18.11 3.42
C SER A 166 0.46 -19.31 4.32
N VAL A 167 0.85 -20.45 3.75
CA VAL A 167 1.28 -21.61 4.54
C VAL A 167 2.61 -21.30 5.24
N LEU A 168 3.61 -20.80 4.51
CA LEU A 168 4.93 -20.54 5.09
C LEU A 168 4.95 -19.31 6.02
N ALA A 169 4.06 -18.33 5.83
CA ALA A 169 3.96 -17.16 6.72
C ALA A 169 3.33 -17.47 8.10
N ARG A 170 2.81 -18.68 8.32
CA ARG A 170 2.37 -19.15 9.65
C ARG A 170 3.50 -19.79 10.44
N LYS A 171 4.46 -20.43 9.76
CA LYS A 171 5.69 -20.96 10.36
C LYS A 171 6.59 -19.85 10.90
N GLU A 172 7.31 -20.11 11.98
CA GLU A 172 8.49 -19.32 12.36
C GLU A 172 9.71 -19.69 11.50
N TYR A 173 10.74 -18.83 11.49
CA TYR A 173 11.90 -18.99 10.59
C TYR A 173 12.67 -20.30 10.82
N SER A 174 12.73 -20.74 12.08
CA SER A 174 13.37 -22.00 12.49
C SER A 174 12.59 -23.27 12.13
N GLU A 175 11.37 -23.14 11.61
CA GLU A 175 10.49 -24.26 11.21
C GLU A 175 10.46 -24.46 9.67
N LEU A 176 11.23 -23.65 8.93
CA LEU A 176 11.36 -23.72 7.48
C LEU A 176 12.45 -24.71 7.10
N VAL A 177 12.13 -25.68 6.24
CA VAL A 177 13.13 -26.59 5.65
C VAL A 177 13.89 -25.88 4.51
N PRO A 178 15.07 -26.36 4.06
CA PRO A 178 15.87 -25.70 3.03
C PRO A 178 15.09 -25.33 1.76
N ASP A 179 14.22 -26.22 1.28
CA ASP A 179 13.38 -25.99 0.09
C ASP A 179 12.38 -24.83 0.31
N GLU A 180 11.85 -24.66 1.52
CA GLU A 180 10.97 -23.55 1.90
C GLU A 180 11.74 -22.23 2.13
N LEU A 181 13.04 -22.32 2.46
CA LEU A 181 13.96 -21.18 2.49
C LEU A 181 14.39 -20.73 1.08
N ALA A 182 14.26 -21.60 0.06
CA ALA A 182 14.46 -21.27 -1.35
C ALA A 182 13.18 -20.78 -2.06
N LEU A 183 11.99 -21.12 -1.55
CA LEU A 183 10.73 -20.83 -2.23
C LEU A 183 10.36 -19.33 -2.28
N VAL A 184 9.74 -18.93 -3.39
CA VAL A 184 8.99 -17.67 -3.55
C VAL A 184 7.49 -18.00 -3.56
N GLU A 185 6.76 -17.66 -2.50
CA GLU A 185 5.29 -17.84 -2.50
C GLU A 185 4.61 -16.71 -3.31
N THR A 186 3.73 -17.07 -4.23
CA THR A 186 2.76 -16.13 -4.81
C THR A 186 1.55 -16.00 -3.86
N PRO A 187 1.25 -14.82 -3.28
CA PRO A 187 0.13 -14.67 -2.36
C PRO A 187 -1.22 -14.78 -3.06
N GLY A 188 -2.02 -15.77 -2.68
CA GLY A 188 -3.38 -15.96 -3.19
C GLY A 188 -4.39 -14.93 -2.64
N ARG A 189 -5.59 -14.89 -3.25
CA ARG A 189 -6.67 -13.94 -2.92
C ARG A 189 -6.95 -13.89 -1.41
N GLY A 190 -6.76 -12.71 -0.80
CA GLY A 190 -7.00 -12.46 0.63
C GLY A 190 -5.82 -12.76 1.58
N VAL A 191 -4.71 -13.30 1.07
CA VAL A 191 -3.45 -13.38 1.81
C VAL A 191 -2.84 -11.99 1.91
N MET A 192 -2.45 -11.57 3.13
CA MET A 192 -1.83 -10.27 3.41
C MET A 192 -0.34 -10.39 3.77
N SER A 193 0.16 -11.60 4.02
CA SER A 193 1.56 -11.91 4.33
C SER A 193 1.95 -13.30 3.86
N TRP A 194 3.14 -13.41 3.26
CA TRP A 194 3.69 -14.61 2.62
C TRP A 194 5.23 -14.64 2.81
N ARG A 195 5.94 -15.67 2.33
CA ARG A 195 7.40 -15.71 2.34
C ARG A 195 8.01 -15.68 0.95
N GLN A 196 9.13 -14.98 0.83
CA GLN A 196 10.03 -15.03 -0.32
C GLN A 196 11.44 -15.33 0.18
N TYR A 197 12.07 -16.39 -0.33
CA TYR A 197 13.37 -16.87 0.12
C TYR A 197 13.42 -17.02 1.66
N GLY A 198 12.37 -17.56 2.25
CA GLY A 198 12.21 -17.65 3.71
C GLY A 198 11.93 -16.34 4.46
N ILE A 199 12.03 -15.16 3.86
CA ILE A 199 11.74 -13.86 4.52
C ILE A 199 10.24 -13.58 4.53
N LEU A 200 9.68 -13.25 5.69
CA LEU A 200 8.27 -12.85 5.83
C LEU A 200 8.01 -11.47 5.21
N LEU A 201 7.24 -11.46 4.14
CA LEU A 201 6.71 -10.28 3.46
C LEU A 201 5.29 -9.95 3.93
N LYS A 202 4.92 -8.68 3.77
CA LYS A 202 3.55 -8.19 3.87
C LYS A 202 3.31 -7.11 2.82
N PHE A 203 2.05 -6.91 2.42
CA PHE A 203 1.67 -5.68 1.72
C PHE A 203 2.03 -4.46 2.57
N ALA A 204 2.48 -3.37 1.93
CA ALA A 204 2.72 -2.12 2.65
C ALA A 204 1.40 -1.66 3.34
N PRO A 205 1.46 -1.14 4.57
CA PRO A 205 0.30 -1.12 5.47
C PRO A 205 -0.87 -0.31 4.92
N GLY A 206 -1.96 -0.99 4.57
CA GLY A 206 -3.22 -0.42 4.09
C GLY A 206 -4.04 0.24 5.21
N THR A 207 -3.52 1.30 5.82
CA THR A 207 -4.34 2.25 6.60
C THR A 207 -5.26 3.04 5.66
N ALA A 208 -6.29 3.70 6.20
CA ALA A 208 -7.27 4.43 5.38
C ALA A 208 -6.69 5.58 4.53
N ASN A 209 -5.47 6.04 4.87
CA ASN A 209 -4.72 7.11 4.23
C ASN A 209 -3.44 6.59 3.52
N ALA A 210 -3.28 5.27 3.40
CA ALA A 210 -2.08 4.68 2.81
C ALA A 210 -1.96 4.99 1.31
N ILE A 211 -0.76 5.42 0.89
CA ILE A 211 -0.45 5.58 -0.53
C ILE A 211 -0.45 4.20 -1.19
N GLU A 212 -1.30 4.03 -2.19
CA GLU A 212 -1.38 2.81 -3.00
C GLU A 212 -0.20 2.71 -3.97
N GLN A 213 0.20 1.50 -4.34
CA GLN A 213 1.31 1.33 -5.28
C GLN A 213 0.88 1.68 -6.71
N THR A 214 1.82 2.27 -7.48
CA THR A 214 1.68 2.49 -8.92
C THR A 214 1.37 1.15 -9.61
N THR A 215 0.36 1.10 -10.47
CA THR A 215 -0.09 -0.19 -11.06
C THR A 215 1.03 -0.85 -11.85
N GLY A 216 1.21 -2.17 -11.64
CA GLY A 216 2.27 -2.98 -12.22
C GLY A 216 3.49 -3.15 -11.31
N PHE A 217 3.76 -2.22 -10.40
CA PHE A 217 4.91 -2.31 -9.49
C PHE A 217 4.63 -3.20 -8.26
N PRO A 218 5.65 -3.91 -7.73
CA PRO A 218 5.53 -4.68 -6.48
C PRO A 218 5.06 -3.84 -5.28
N ASP A 219 4.02 -4.31 -4.57
CA ASP A 219 3.47 -3.66 -3.37
C ASP A 219 3.72 -4.51 -2.11
N TYR A 220 4.99 -4.75 -1.77
CA TYR A 220 5.34 -5.47 -0.55
C TYR A 220 6.62 -4.95 0.11
N ALA A 221 6.73 -5.24 1.40
CA ALA A 221 7.90 -4.95 2.21
C ALA A 221 8.15 -6.10 3.23
N PRO A 222 9.42 -6.37 3.59
CA PRO A 222 9.73 -7.30 4.67
C PRO A 222 9.12 -6.87 6.00
N ASN A 223 8.64 -7.85 6.78
CA ASN A 223 8.04 -7.59 8.08
C ASN A 223 9.11 -7.46 9.19
N LEU A 224 9.79 -6.31 9.23
CA LEU A 224 10.86 -5.99 10.18
C LEU A 224 10.43 -5.92 11.66
N SER A 225 9.15 -6.16 11.99
CA SER A 225 8.65 -6.15 13.38
C SER A 225 8.99 -7.42 14.18
N LYS A 226 9.76 -8.35 13.62
CA LYS A 226 10.25 -9.57 14.28
C LYS A 226 11.77 -9.58 14.21
N SER A 227 12.44 -9.76 15.35
CA SER A 227 13.91 -9.85 15.45
C SER A 227 14.49 -10.91 14.50
N THR A 228 13.94 -12.12 14.51
CA THR A 228 14.38 -13.22 13.62
C THR A 228 14.27 -12.90 12.13
N GLN A 229 13.33 -12.03 11.72
CA GLN A 229 13.21 -11.59 10.33
C GLN A 229 14.24 -10.49 10.01
N LEU A 230 14.46 -9.56 10.94
CA LEU A 230 15.50 -8.55 10.83
C LEU A 230 16.91 -9.18 10.75
N GLU A 231 17.18 -10.19 11.58
CA GLU A 231 18.42 -10.99 11.57
C GLU A 231 18.58 -11.77 10.26
N GLY A 232 17.54 -12.48 9.80
CA GLY A 232 17.58 -13.22 8.54
C GLY A 232 17.80 -12.35 7.30
N ILE A 233 17.40 -11.07 7.35
CA ILE A 233 17.69 -10.08 6.30
C ILE A 233 19.11 -9.52 6.45
N ARG A 234 19.54 -9.19 7.68
CA ARG A 234 20.91 -8.73 7.99
C ARG A 234 21.98 -9.70 7.52
N ALA A 235 21.77 -11.01 7.73
CA ALA A 235 22.70 -12.06 7.35
C ALA A 235 23.01 -12.12 5.84
N ARG A 236 22.11 -11.60 5.00
CA ARG A 236 22.24 -11.59 3.53
C ARG A 236 22.96 -10.35 2.99
N LEU A 237 23.12 -9.31 3.81
CA LEU A 237 23.82 -8.08 3.42
C LEU A 237 25.33 -8.31 3.40
N ASP A 238 25.82 -8.69 2.22
CA ASP A 238 27.25 -8.86 1.90
C ASP A 238 27.79 -7.62 1.16
N PRO A 239 28.58 -6.74 1.82
CA PRO A 239 29.08 -5.52 1.19
C PRO A 239 30.04 -5.76 0.01
N PRO A 240 30.94 -6.77 0.00
CA PRO A 240 31.69 -7.15 -1.19
C PRO A 240 30.83 -7.49 -2.41
N LEU A 241 29.81 -8.36 -2.27
CA LEU A 241 28.90 -8.69 -3.37
C LEU A 241 28.07 -7.48 -3.81
N PHE A 242 27.60 -6.66 -2.86
CA PHE A 242 26.91 -5.41 -3.16
C PHE A 242 27.78 -4.46 -3.96
N LYS A 243 29.07 -4.32 -3.61
CA LYS A 243 30.01 -3.51 -4.37
C LYS A 243 30.19 -4.02 -5.81
N VAL A 244 30.30 -5.33 -6.02
CA VAL A 244 30.42 -5.89 -7.38
C VAL A 244 29.19 -5.55 -8.23
N LEU A 245 27.98 -5.60 -7.66
CA LEU A 245 26.76 -5.16 -8.35
C LEU A 245 26.74 -3.64 -8.60
N TRP A 246 27.20 -2.85 -7.62
CA TRP A 246 27.20 -1.39 -7.72
C TRP A 246 28.19 -0.88 -8.78
N ASP A 247 29.40 -1.45 -8.80
CA ASP A 247 30.44 -1.13 -9.77
C ASP A 247 30.09 -1.64 -11.18
N SER A 248 29.13 -2.58 -11.33
CA SER A 248 28.58 -2.99 -12.64
C SER A 248 27.44 -2.09 -13.15
N ALA A 249 27.11 -1.00 -12.45
CA ALA A 249 26.17 0.05 -12.87
C ALA A 249 24.88 -0.44 -13.59
N PRO A 250 24.05 -1.33 -13.00
CA PRO A 250 22.88 -1.93 -13.67
C PRO A 250 21.81 -0.93 -14.13
N TRP A 251 21.85 0.30 -13.62
CA TRP A 251 21.02 1.41 -14.09
C TRP A 251 21.44 1.98 -15.45
N ASP A 252 22.68 1.73 -15.91
CA ASP A 252 23.17 2.06 -17.25
C ASP A 252 22.55 1.09 -18.26
N ASP A 253 22.68 -0.23 -18.03
CA ASP A 253 22.00 -1.28 -18.80
C ASP A 253 20.48 -1.02 -18.87
N MET A 254 19.85 -0.76 -17.72
CA MET A 254 18.42 -0.45 -17.63
C MET A 254 18.06 0.75 -18.50
N PHE A 255 18.89 1.80 -18.56
CA PHE A 255 18.65 2.95 -19.44
C PHE A 255 18.95 2.65 -20.91
N GLN A 256 20.01 1.92 -21.24
CA GLN A 256 20.31 1.56 -22.63
C GLN A 256 19.20 0.74 -23.29
N GLN A 257 18.44 -0.01 -22.49
CA GLN A 257 17.30 -0.83 -22.94
C GLN A 257 15.96 -0.06 -23.00
N HIS A 258 15.89 1.23 -22.64
CA HIS A 258 14.62 1.97 -22.62
C HIS A 258 13.94 2.11 -24.00
N LEU A 259 12.61 2.26 -23.99
CA LEU A 259 11.79 2.39 -25.19
C LEU A 259 11.99 3.76 -25.88
N LYS A 260 12.83 3.77 -26.92
CA LYS A 260 13.25 4.98 -27.67
C LYS A 260 12.25 5.43 -28.74
N PHE A 261 10.99 5.02 -28.63
CA PHE A 261 9.90 5.36 -29.53
C PHE A 261 8.58 5.44 -28.75
N LEU A 262 7.64 6.22 -29.27
CA LEU A 262 6.29 6.36 -28.71
C LEU A 262 5.40 5.24 -29.23
N ILE A 263 4.47 4.75 -28.39
CA ILE A 263 3.53 3.68 -28.75
C ILE A 263 2.06 4.04 -28.52
N LEU A 264 1.74 5.11 -27.78
CA LEU A 264 0.38 5.61 -27.57
C LEU A 264 0.09 6.88 -28.38
N HIS A 265 1.13 7.58 -28.88
CA HIS A 265 1.03 8.80 -29.66
C HIS A 265 1.93 8.73 -30.90
N SER A 266 1.44 9.23 -32.05
CA SER A 266 2.30 9.44 -33.21
C SER A 266 3.23 10.64 -32.97
N ALA A 267 4.52 10.44 -33.17
CA ALA A 267 5.51 11.52 -33.09
C ALA A 267 5.24 12.65 -34.09
N ASP A 268 4.55 12.41 -35.20
CA ASP A 268 4.23 13.44 -36.20
C ASP A 268 3.14 14.40 -35.73
N VAL A 269 2.30 13.98 -34.79
CA VAL A 269 1.22 14.80 -34.18
C VAL A 269 1.74 15.72 -33.07
N LEU A 270 2.89 15.39 -32.46
CA LEU A 270 3.49 16.23 -31.41
C LEU A 270 4.10 17.52 -31.99
N CYS A 271 3.78 18.65 -31.36
CA CYS A 271 4.37 19.95 -31.69
C CYS A 271 5.87 20.01 -31.34
N ALA A 272 6.58 21.01 -31.86
CA ALA A 272 8.01 21.18 -31.62
C ALA A 272 8.36 21.35 -30.13
N GLN A 273 7.48 22.03 -29.37
CA GLN A 273 7.63 22.20 -27.92
C GLN A 273 7.55 20.86 -27.19
N ALA A 274 6.48 20.08 -27.39
CA ALA A 274 6.33 18.75 -26.80
C ALA A 274 7.47 17.79 -27.15
N LYS A 275 8.04 17.91 -28.36
CA LYS A 275 9.26 17.17 -28.76
C LYS A 275 10.50 17.59 -27.97
N SER A 276 10.65 18.88 -27.64
CA SER A 276 11.70 19.36 -26.75
C SER A 276 11.46 18.94 -25.29
N ASP A 277 10.21 18.99 -24.83
CA ASP A 277 9.87 18.59 -23.46
C ASP A 277 10.14 17.10 -23.19
N LEU A 278 9.96 16.26 -24.22
CA LEU A 278 10.39 14.86 -24.20
C LEU A 278 11.91 14.68 -24.09
N VAL A 279 12.71 15.56 -24.70
CA VAL A 279 14.18 15.53 -24.54
C VAL A 279 14.56 15.85 -23.10
N ASP A 280 14.01 16.91 -22.52
CA ASP A 280 14.27 17.32 -21.14
C ASP A 280 13.89 16.21 -20.13
N ILE A 281 12.76 15.53 -20.36
CA ILE A 281 12.30 14.40 -19.54
C ILE A 281 13.27 13.22 -19.63
N VAL A 282 13.77 12.89 -20.83
CA VAL A 282 14.73 11.79 -21.00
C VAL A 282 16.14 12.16 -20.53
N GLU A 283 16.55 13.43 -20.61
CA GLU A 283 17.80 13.89 -19.99
C GLU A 283 17.72 13.82 -18.46
N PHE A 284 16.57 14.13 -17.86
CA PHE A 284 16.35 13.88 -16.43
C PHE A 284 16.41 12.38 -16.10
N MET A 285 15.73 11.54 -16.89
CA MET A 285 15.78 10.08 -16.72
C MET A 285 17.20 9.54 -16.81
N TRP A 286 18.00 9.99 -17.78
CA TRP A 286 19.42 9.64 -17.91
C TRP A 286 20.21 10.09 -16.68
N THR A 287 20.08 11.36 -16.29
CA THR A 287 20.82 11.96 -15.17
C THR A 287 20.52 11.26 -13.85
N HIS A 288 19.29 10.80 -13.66
CA HIS A 288 18.80 10.20 -12.42
C HIS A 288 18.48 8.70 -12.50
N ARG A 289 18.95 8.00 -13.55
CA ARG A 289 18.67 6.56 -13.80
C ARG A 289 19.02 5.65 -12.62
N ARG A 290 20.12 5.94 -11.91
CA ARG A 290 20.51 5.26 -10.67
C ARG A 290 19.41 5.33 -9.61
N THR A 291 18.73 6.47 -9.50
CA THR A 291 17.66 6.71 -8.53
C THR A 291 16.36 5.99 -8.92
N PHE A 292 16.03 5.91 -10.22
CA PHE A 292 14.95 5.03 -10.72
C PHE A 292 15.22 3.57 -10.35
N TRP A 293 16.44 3.08 -10.62
CA TRP A 293 16.84 1.72 -10.26
C TRP A 293 16.79 1.48 -8.75
N LEU A 294 17.35 2.39 -7.93
CA LEU A 294 17.35 2.29 -6.46
C LEU A 294 15.93 2.18 -5.86
N ILE A 295 14.96 2.94 -6.40
CA ILE A 295 13.58 2.94 -5.93
C ILE A 295 12.82 1.68 -6.44
N GLY A 296 13.18 1.16 -7.62
CA GLY A 296 12.68 -0.10 -8.18
C GLY A 296 13.26 -1.38 -7.53
N HIS A 297 14.45 -1.29 -6.91
CA HIS A 297 15.19 -2.45 -6.37
C HIS A 297 15.63 -2.18 -4.92
N TRP A 298 14.70 -1.74 -4.07
CA TRP A 298 15.01 -1.21 -2.74
C TRP A 298 15.38 -2.32 -1.75
N PHE A 299 16.66 -2.43 -1.40
CA PHE A 299 17.18 -3.43 -0.46
C PHE A 299 17.35 -2.87 0.96
N PHE A 300 17.37 -3.76 1.96
CA PHE A 300 17.64 -3.41 3.35
C PHE A 300 19.12 -3.05 3.56
N ILE A 301 19.40 -2.05 4.40
CA ILE A 301 20.76 -1.69 4.83
C ILE A 301 20.76 -1.67 6.36
N ASP A 302 21.71 -2.39 6.97
CA ASP A 302 21.87 -2.38 8.42
C ASP A 302 22.62 -1.13 8.88
N HIS A 303 21.87 -0.02 8.98
CA HIS A 303 22.40 1.30 9.33
C HIS A 303 22.98 1.43 10.75
N HIS A 304 22.99 0.35 11.53
CA HIS A 304 23.69 0.25 12.83
C HIS A 304 25.01 -0.53 12.76
N ARG A 305 25.38 -1.08 11.60
CA ARG A 305 26.57 -1.94 11.41
C ARG A 305 27.88 -1.15 11.48
N ASP A 306 27.94 -0.03 10.77
CA ASP A 306 29.10 0.84 10.61
C ASP A 306 28.65 2.21 10.05
N ASP A 307 29.50 3.23 10.20
CA ASP A 307 29.23 4.59 9.72
C ASP A 307 29.00 4.64 8.19
N TYR A 308 29.63 3.74 7.44
CA TYR A 308 29.42 3.63 5.99
C TYR A 308 27.97 3.22 5.68
N SER A 309 27.45 2.21 6.37
CA SER A 309 26.07 1.72 6.24
C SER A 309 25.06 2.75 6.73
N ALA A 310 25.38 3.49 7.81
CA ALA A 310 24.57 4.59 8.32
C ALA A 310 24.42 5.74 7.31
N ASN A 311 25.54 6.18 6.74
CA ASN A 311 25.57 7.23 5.71
C ASN A 311 24.90 6.78 4.41
N LEU A 312 25.20 5.56 3.93
CA LEU A 312 24.62 4.99 2.71
C LEU A 312 23.09 4.86 2.84
N HIS A 313 22.57 4.40 3.97
CA HIS A 313 21.12 4.33 4.21
C HIS A 313 20.46 5.72 4.15
N THR A 314 21.07 6.70 4.79
CA THR A 314 20.52 8.06 4.96
C THR A 314 20.57 8.86 3.65
N GLU A 315 21.73 8.94 3.01
CA GLU A 315 21.89 9.68 1.76
C GLU A 315 21.14 9.02 0.60
N ARG A 316 21.07 7.69 0.54
CA ARG A 316 20.22 6.97 -0.44
C ARG A 316 18.76 7.42 -0.34
N LYS A 317 18.19 7.49 0.87
CA LYS A 317 16.81 7.95 1.06
C LYS A 317 16.62 9.41 0.66
N LYS A 318 17.53 10.29 1.11
CA LYS A 318 17.52 11.73 0.83
C LYS A 318 17.63 12.05 -0.66
N GLU A 319 18.51 11.36 -1.40
CA GLU A 319 18.61 11.44 -2.86
C GLU A 319 17.30 10.98 -3.52
N CYS A 320 16.78 9.81 -3.12
CA CYS A 320 15.55 9.25 -3.68
C CYS A 320 14.33 10.16 -3.50
N ASP A 321 14.12 10.71 -2.29
CA ASP A 321 13.00 11.60 -1.99
C ASP A 321 13.13 12.93 -2.77
N ALA A 322 14.35 13.50 -2.85
CA ALA A 322 14.61 14.75 -3.56
C ALA A 322 14.42 14.61 -5.08
N VAL A 323 14.99 13.57 -5.69
CA VAL A 323 14.85 13.31 -7.13
C VAL A 323 13.39 13.02 -7.50
N LYS A 324 12.68 12.21 -6.71
CA LYS A 324 11.25 11.91 -6.95
C LYS A 324 10.38 13.17 -6.89
N LYS A 325 10.68 14.10 -5.97
CA LYS A 325 10.04 15.42 -5.92
C LYS A 325 10.37 16.28 -7.14
N ASN A 326 11.64 16.35 -7.52
CA ASN A 326 12.11 17.15 -8.67
C ASN A 326 11.54 16.63 -9.99
N TYR A 327 11.46 15.31 -10.18
CA TYR A 327 10.87 14.72 -11.38
C TYR A 327 9.38 15.00 -11.48
N LYS A 328 8.61 14.83 -10.39
CA LYS A 328 7.20 15.22 -10.40
C LYS A 328 7.05 16.70 -10.77
N LYS A 329 7.87 17.60 -10.21
CA LYS A 329 7.83 19.02 -10.60
C LYS A 329 8.12 19.21 -12.09
N LEU A 330 9.14 18.53 -12.64
CA LEU A 330 9.44 18.59 -14.08
C LEU A 330 8.21 18.18 -14.92
N LEU A 331 7.59 17.04 -14.61
CA LEU A 331 6.41 16.58 -15.33
C LEU A 331 5.22 17.55 -15.20
N ASP A 332 4.95 18.05 -13.99
CA ASP A 332 3.90 19.04 -13.73
C ASP A 332 4.15 20.36 -14.50
N ASP A 333 5.38 20.87 -14.47
CA ASP A 333 5.82 22.07 -15.20
C ASP A 333 5.67 21.86 -16.73
N LYS A 334 6.00 20.67 -17.26
CA LYS A 334 5.83 20.35 -18.69
C LYS A 334 4.37 20.25 -19.12
N VAL A 335 3.51 19.64 -18.31
CA VAL A 335 2.06 19.56 -18.60
C VAL A 335 1.42 20.96 -18.54
N GLN A 336 1.81 21.79 -17.56
CA GLN A 336 1.41 23.20 -17.52
C GLN A 336 1.94 24.00 -18.74
N GLY A 337 3.12 23.64 -19.26
CA GLY A 337 3.68 24.18 -20.51
C GLY A 337 2.99 23.73 -21.80
N GLY A 338 2.03 22.80 -21.72
CA GLY A 338 1.24 22.33 -22.87
C GLY A 338 1.63 20.93 -23.40
N LEU A 339 2.51 20.19 -22.72
CA LEU A 339 2.70 18.76 -23.01
C LEU A 339 1.40 18.00 -22.65
N PRO A 340 0.79 17.22 -23.58
CA PRO A 340 -0.42 16.48 -23.24
C PRO A 340 -0.16 15.44 -22.16
N GLU A 341 -0.93 15.45 -21.08
CA GLU A 341 -0.74 14.57 -19.91
C GLU A 341 -0.69 13.08 -20.30
N SER A 342 -1.41 12.66 -21.35
CA SER A 342 -1.37 11.28 -21.84
C SER A 342 -0.01 10.84 -22.38
N VAL A 343 0.88 11.77 -22.78
CA VAL A 343 2.25 11.44 -23.19
C VAL A 343 3.07 10.91 -21.99
N LEU A 344 2.66 11.21 -20.76
CA LEU A 344 3.23 10.63 -19.53
C LEU A 344 2.75 9.19 -19.26
N GLU A 345 1.78 8.69 -20.04
CA GLU A 345 1.32 7.28 -20.00
C GLU A 345 2.15 6.37 -20.93
N GLU A 346 3.10 6.94 -21.71
CA GLU A 346 3.98 6.20 -22.61
C GLU A 346 5.01 5.36 -21.83
N PRO A 347 5.15 4.03 -22.07
CA PRO A 347 6.16 3.21 -21.39
C PRO A 347 7.63 3.61 -21.62
N GLY A 348 7.90 4.45 -22.63
CA GLY A 348 9.21 5.08 -22.82
C GLY A 348 9.51 6.21 -21.83
N ILE A 349 8.53 6.65 -21.05
CA ILE A 349 8.66 7.68 -20.00
C ILE A 349 8.59 6.98 -18.64
N TRP A 350 9.71 6.95 -17.95
CA TRP A 350 9.83 6.16 -16.72
C TRP A 350 9.03 6.76 -15.57
N THR A 351 8.36 5.90 -14.79
CA THR A 351 7.57 6.32 -13.64
C THR A 351 8.21 5.85 -12.34
N PHE A 352 8.22 6.71 -11.32
CA PHE A 352 8.56 6.26 -9.97
C PHE A 352 7.38 5.50 -9.37
N PRO A 353 7.59 4.30 -8.78
CA PRO A 353 6.56 3.68 -7.99
C PRO A 353 6.24 4.55 -6.78
N ALA A 354 4.96 4.61 -6.43
CA ALA A 354 4.46 5.41 -5.32
C ALA A 354 5.14 5.02 -3.99
N LYS A 355 5.43 3.72 -3.79
CA LYS A 355 6.23 3.15 -2.69
C LYS A 355 7.48 2.46 -3.25
N CYS A 356 8.60 2.48 -2.53
CA CYS A 356 9.81 1.76 -2.96
C CYS A 356 9.56 0.24 -3.06
N CYS A 357 9.99 -0.39 -4.15
CA CYS A 357 9.72 -1.80 -4.42
C CYS A 357 10.81 -2.66 -3.77
N PHE A 358 10.50 -3.35 -2.67
CA PHE A 358 11.52 -4.08 -1.93
C PHE A 358 12.07 -5.27 -2.71
N TRP A 359 13.39 -5.38 -2.84
CA TRP A 359 14.06 -6.56 -3.39
C TRP A 359 14.56 -7.43 -2.24
N VAL A 360 14.09 -8.69 -2.18
CA VAL A 360 14.58 -9.70 -1.23
C VAL A 360 15.74 -10.45 -1.87
N TRP A 361 16.93 -10.38 -1.25
CA TRP A 361 18.09 -11.17 -1.66
C TRP A 361 17.93 -12.62 -1.21
N MET A 362 18.48 -13.54 -2.01
CA MET A 362 18.59 -14.96 -1.68
C MET A 362 19.53 -15.16 -0.49
N ASP A 363 19.39 -16.31 0.19
CA ASP A 363 20.37 -16.73 1.19
C ASP A 363 21.62 -17.33 0.51
N LYS A 364 22.80 -17.26 1.17
CA LYS A 364 24.05 -17.83 0.64
C LYS A 364 24.02 -19.37 0.51
N SER A 365 23.07 -20.02 1.18
CA SER A 365 22.77 -21.45 1.01
C SER A 365 22.00 -21.78 -0.28
N GLN A 366 21.49 -20.79 -1.02
CA GLN A 366 20.85 -21.01 -2.33
C GLN A 366 21.92 -21.04 -3.42
N LEU A 367 22.05 -22.20 -4.06
CA LEU A 367 23.09 -22.50 -5.05
C LEU A 367 22.50 -22.56 -6.46
N ASP A 368 23.31 -22.21 -7.45
CA ASP A 368 23.01 -22.41 -8.87
C ASP A 368 23.22 -23.87 -9.31
N ASP A 369 22.96 -24.16 -10.59
CA ASP A 369 23.13 -25.48 -11.21
C ASP A 369 24.58 -26.03 -11.15
N GLN A 370 25.55 -25.20 -10.74
CA GLN A 370 26.97 -25.55 -10.60
C GLN A 370 27.36 -25.76 -9.12
N GLY A 371 26.45 -25.52 -8.17
CA GLY A 371 26.72 -25.60 -6.74
C GLY A 371 27.35 -24.33 -6.14
N HIS A 372 27.30 -23.19 -6.84
CA HIS A 372 27.83 -21.91 -6.34
C HIS A 372 26.71 -20.99 -5.82
N PRO A 373 26.94 -20.21 -4.74
CA PRO A 373 25.95 -19.24 -4.27
C PRO A 373 25.60 -18.19 -5.34
N PHE A 374 24.31 -17.94 -5.56
CA PHE A 374 23.86 -16.99 -6.59
C PHE A 374 24.46 -15.58 -6.39
N SER A 375 25.22 -15.10 -7.38
CA SER A 375 25.72 -13.72 -7.40
C SER A 375 24.57 -12.71 -7.46
N LEU A 376 24.73 -11.51 -6.87
CA LEU A 376 23.67 -10.50 -6.88
C LEU A 376 23.26 -10.07 -8.31
N THR A 377 24.17 -10.13 -9.30
CA THR A 377 23.84 -9.88 -10.71
C THR A 377 22.95 -10.98 -11.31
N ALA A 378 23.12 -12.25 -10.90
CA ALA A 378 22.20 -13.32 -11.28
C ALA A 378 20.85 -13.18 -10.58
N GLN A 379 20.84 -12.85 -9.28
CA GLN A 379 19.63 -12.58 -8.50
C GLN A 379 18.83 -11.40 -9.07
N LEU A 380 19.51 -10.34 -9.55
CA LEU A 380 18.90 -9.18 -10.21
C LEU A 380 18.17 -9.62 -11.48
N ARG A 381 18.85 -10.34 -12.39
CA ARG A 381 18.23 -10.86 -13.62
C ARG A 381 17.01 -11.74 -13.36
N ILE A 382 16.99 -12.48 -12.25
CA ILE A 382 15.84 -13.30 -11.83
C ILE A 382 14.67 -12.41 -11.37
N VAL A 383 14.89 -11.46 -10.47
CA VAL A 383 13.80 -10.60 -9.97
C VAL A 383 13.26 -9.66 -11.05
N ASP A 384 14.11 -9.12 -11.92
CA ASP A 384 13.70 -8.20 -12.99
C ASP A 384 12.89 -8.91 -14.07
N LYS A 385 13.16 -10.21 -14.32
CA LYS A 385 12.36 -11.05 -15.23
C LYS A 385 11.01 -11.45 -14.61
N LEU A 386 10.95 -11.67 -13.29
CA LEU A 386 9.71 -11.98 -12.58
C LEU A 386 8.82 -10.74 -12.39
N GLU A 387 9.42 -9.56 -12.22
CA GLU A 387 8.73 -8.31 -11.87
C GLU A 387 9.18 -7.14 -12.77
N PRO A 388 8.93 -7.21 -14.11
CA PRO A 388 9.52 -6.30 -15.10
C PRO A 388 9.20 -4.82 -14.93
N ALA A 389 8.21 -4.46 -14.12
CA ALA A 389 7.95 -3.08 -13.72
C ALA A 389 9.16 -2.42 -13.02
N ARG A 390 9.98 -3.17 -12.28
CA ARG A 390 11.19 -2.64 -11.60
C ARG A 390 12.17 -1.99 -12.57
N VAL A 391 12.27 -2.58 -13.77
CA VAL A 391 13.08 -2.13 -14.92
C VAL A 391 12.25 -1.46 -16.01
N GLN A 392 11.07 -0.91 -15.65
CA GLN A 392 10.21 -0.13 -16.54
C GLN A 392 9.79 -0.90 -17.82
N TRP A 393 9.65 -2.23 -17.71
CA TRP A 393 9.32 -3.16 -18.80
C TRP A 393 10.37 -3.28 -19.93
N ASN A 394 11.57 -2.74 -19.73
CA ASN A 394 12.65 -2.78 -20.74
C ASN A 394 13.13 -4.20 -21.07
N LEU A 395 13.05 -5.14 -20.13
CA LEU A 395 13.43 -6.56 -20.30
C LEU A 395 12.33 -7.46 -20.92
N CYS A 396 11.17 -6.93 -21.29
CA CYS A 396 10.13 -7.73 -21.94
C CYS A 396 10.55 -8.12 -23.37
N ASP A 397 10.39 -9.40 -23.73
CA ASP A 397 10.85 -9.98 -25.00
C ASP A 397 10.01 -9.51 -26.20
N SER A 398 8.72 -9.22 -26.00
CA SER A 398 7.79 -8.76 -27.04
C SER A 398 7.00 -7.51 -26.64
N ASP A 399 6.44 -6.81 -27.62
CA ASP A 399 5.56 -5.67 -27.37
C ASP A 399 4.29 -6.05 -26.61
N ASP A 400 3.71 -7.23 -26.87
CA ASP A 400 2.55 -7.73 -26.12
C ASP A 400 2.86 -7.84 -24.62
N GLN A 401 4.06 -8.30 -24.25
CA GLN A 401 4.53 -8.30 -22.86
C GLN A 401 4.72 -6.88 -22.33
N ARG A 402 5.32 -5.97 -23.11
CA ARG A 402 5.52 -4.56 -22.73
C ARG A 402 4.18 -3.86 -22.44
N VAL A 403 3.13 -4.12 -23.22
CA VAL A 403 1.81 -3.47 -23.07
C VAL A 403 0.80 -4.26 -22.21
N ALA A 404 1.14 -5.47 -21.76
CA ALA A 404 0.28 -6.30 -20.91
C ALA A 404 -0.13 -5.60 -19.60
N HIS A 405 0.73 -4.75 -19.05
CA HIS A 405 0.47 -3.98 -17.82
C HIS A 405 -0.44 -2.75 -18.04
N LEU A 406 -0.54 -2.25 -19.27
CA LEU A 406 -1.35 -1.07 -19.60
C LEU A 406 -2.86 -1.37 -19.47
N SER A 407 -3.65 -0.35 -19.15
CA SER A 407 -5.10 -0.51 -19.01
C SER A 407 -5.78 -0.80 -20.36
N SER A 408 -7.00 -1.34 -20.31
CA SER A 408 -7.81 -1.61 -21.51
C SER A 408 -8.15 -0.35 -22.33
N SER A 409 -8.13 0.85 -21.72
CA SER A 409 -8.25 2.12 -22.46
C SER A 409 -6.95 2.54 -23.13
N LEU A 410 -5.79 2.30 -22.51
CA LEU A 410 -4.49 2.62 -23.10
C LEU A 410 -4.08 1.65 -24.22
N ARG A 411 -4.36 0.35 -24.07
CA ARG A 411 -4.14 -0.62 -25.16
C ARG A 411 -4.94 -0.31 -26.44
N LYS A 412 -6.04 0.47 -26.34
CA LYS A 412 -6.81 0.95 -27.49
C LYS A 412 -6.23 2.21 -28.16
N LYS A 413 -5.24 2.86 -27.55
CA LYS A 413 -4.47 3.97 -28.14
C LYS A 413 -3.22 3.51 -28.90
N LEU A 414 -2.93 2.19 -28.93
CA LEU A 414 -1.66 1.69 -29.46
C LEU A 414 -1.49 2.01 -30.96
N VAL A 415 -0.42 2.74 -31.26
CA VAL A 415 0.04 3.06 -32.62
C VAL A 415 0.50 1.77 -33.32
N PRO A 416 0.15 1.53 -34.59
CA PRO A 416 0.64 0.38 -35.36
C PRO A 416 2.16 0.33 -35.40
N GLU A 417 2.77 -0.85 -35.29
CA GLU A 417 4.23 -1.00 -35.19
C GLU A 417 4.98 -0.32 -36.36
N SER A 418 4.42 -0.42 -37.58
CA SER A 418 4.92 0.23 -38.80
C SER A 418 4.95 1.76 -38.77
N GLU A 419 4.19 2.39 -37.88
CA GLU A 419 4.08 3.85 -37.75
C GLU A 419 4.93 4.41 -36.60
N ARG A 420 5.47 3.55 -35.72
CA ARG A 420 6.24 3.97 -34.54
C ARG A 420 7.61 4.52 -34.95
N ARG A 421 7.70 5.84 -34.96
CA ARG A 421 8.97 6.55 -35.13
C ARG A 421 9.71 6.66 -33.78
N ARG A 422 11.04 6.54 -33.82
CA ARG A 422 11.86 7.04 -32.72
C ARG A 422 11.64 8.55 -32.61
N TYR A 423 11.25 9.01 -31.43
CA TYR A 423 11.33 10.45 -31.13
C TYR A 423 12.81 10.80 -30.95
N PRO A 424 13.22 12.07 -31.16
CA PRO A 424 14.62 12.45 -31.09
C PRO A 424 15.13 12.50 -29.64
N VAL A 425 15.39 11.33 -29.05
CA VAL A 425 16.23 11.21 -27.85
C VAL A 425 17.61 11.76 -28.17
N SER A 426 18.17 12.60 -27.28
CA SER A 426 19.52 13.13 -27.45
C SER A 426 20.53 11.98 -27.59
N THR A 427 21.20 11.91 -28.75
CA THR A 427 22.14 10.83 -29.10
C THR A 427 23.50 10.95 -28.39
N GLN A 428 23.63 11.84 -27.41
CA GLN A 428 24.89 12.17 -26.74
C GLN A 428 24.99 11.65 -25.29
N ARG A 429 25.01 10.32 -25.12
CA ARG A 429 25.88 9.60 -24.16
C ARG A 429 25.75 8.07 -24.32
N PRO A 430 26.71 7.27 -23.82
CA PRO A 430 26.77 5.82 -24.02
C PRO A 430 25.65 5.05 -23.32
#